data_AF-A0A7D7VDZ2-F1
#
_entry.id   AF-A0A7D7VDZ2-F1
#
_cell.length_a   1.000
_cell.length_b   1.000
_cell.length_c   1.000
_cell.angle_alpha   90.00
_cell.angle_beta   90.00
_cell.angle_gamma   90.00
#
_symmetry.space_group_name_H-M   'P 1'
#
loop_
_entity.id
_entity.type
_entity.pdbx_description
1 polymer ?
#
loop_
_entity_poly.entity_id
_entity_poly.type
_entity_poly.pdbx_seq_one_letter_code
_entity_poly.pdbx_strand_id
1 'polypeptide(L)'
;MPANVPVSLARQTAFCFIPVMDMYTAYKVKKLRLYLLIMIGLSLALGAIGGIINPPPESNDSELYRDDFGNIDWNKVWFGQNPEFSISFMILNIAITLALAIFLIRKWSKKWNEQIAN
;
A
#
# COMPACT_ATOMS: atom_id res chain seq x y z
N MET A 1 -4.45 23.24 14.10
CA MET A 1 -5.39 22.11 13.95
C MET A 1 -6.18 22.33 12.66
N PRO A 2 -6.48 21.28 11.85
CA PRO A 2 -7.42 21.47 10.74
C PRO A 2 -8.75 21.99 11.30
N ALA A 3 -9.36 22.96 10.62
CA ALA A 3 -10.65 23.51 11.00
C ALA A 3 -11.68 22.37 11.11
N ASN A 4 -12.58 22.45 12.09
CA ASN A 4 -13.69 21.49 12.28
C ASN A 4 -14.75 21.72 11.20
N VAL A 5 -14.39 21.46 9.94
CA VAL A 5 -15.28 21.57 8.79
C VAL A 5 -15.64 20.19 8.26
N PRO A 6 -16.87 20.02 7.74
CA PRO A 6 -17.24 18.78 7.09
C PRO A 6 -16.36 18.53 5.87
N VAL A 7 -16.16 17.24 5.56
CA VAL A 7 -15.30 16.78 4.47
C VAL A 7 -16.12 16.08 3.39
N SER A 8 -15.78 16.32 2.12
CA SER A 8 -16.41 15.62 1.00
C SER A 8 -15.88 14.19 0.87
N LEU A 9 -16.79 13.21 0.91
CA LEU A 9 -16.44 11.78 0.78
C LEU A 9 -15.83 11.45 -0.59
N ALA A 10 -16.36 12.05 -1.66
CA ALA A 10 -15.87 11.84 -3.02
C ALA A 10 -14.41 12.32 -3.17
N ARG A 11 -14.12 13.51 -2.64
CA ARG A 11 -12.76 14.08 -2.67
C ARG A 11 -11.78 13.24 -1.85
N GLN A 12 -12.18 12.80 -0.66
CA GLN A 12 -11.32 11.95 0.16
C GLN A 12 -11.06 10.58 -0.47
N THR A 13 -12.06 10.01 -1.17
CA THR A 13 -11.89 8.76 -1.92
C THR A 13 -10.91 8.95 -3.08
N ALA A 14 -11.03 10.02 -3.86
CA ALA A 14 -10.09 10.33 -4.93
C ALA A 14 -8.65 10.49 -4.43
N PHE A 15 -8.48 11.09 -3.25
CA PHE A 15 -7.18 11.26 -2.61
C PHE A 15 -6.54 9.94 -2.15
N CYS A 16 -7.30 8.85 -2.00
CA CYS A 16 -6.72 7.54 -1.69
C CYS A 16 -5.89 6.95 -2.85
N PHE A 17 -6.09 7.42 -4.08
CA PHE A 17 -5.34 6.95 -5.26
C PHE A 17 -4.03 7.70 -5.47
N ILE A 18 -3.80 8.80 -4.75
CA ILE A 18 -2.59 9.60 -4.87
C ILE A 18 -1.74 9.32 -3.63
N PRO A 19 -0.48 8.85 -3.79
CA PRO A 19 0.42 8.65 -2.67
C PRO A 19 0.49 9.90 -1.78
N VAL A 20 0.58 9.73 -0.46
CA VAL A 20 0.67 10.80 0.56
C VAL A 20 -0.65 11.57 0.78
N MET A 21 -1.53 11.68 -0.22
CA MET A 21 -2.82 12.37 -0.07
C MET A 21 -3.81 11.59 0.80
N ASP A 22 -3.69 10.26 0.84
CA ASP A 22 -4.37 9.36 1.76
C ASP A 22 -3.97 9.62 3.23
N MET A 23 -2.70 9.96 3.49
CA MET A 23 -2.23 10.36 4.80
C MET A 23 -2.79 11.73 5.19
N TYR A 24 -2.86 12.66 4.23
CA TYR A 24 -3.48 13.97 4.46
C TYR A 24 -4.97 13.85 4.80
N THR A 25 -5.73 12.98 4.11
CA THR A 25 -7.15 12.74 4.43
C THR A 25 -7.31 12.14 5.82
N ALA A 26 -6.48 11.15 6.19
CA ALA A 26 -6.47 10.58 7.53
C ALA A 26 -6.11 11.61 8.62
N TYR A 27 -5.18 12.52 8.34
CA TYR A 27 -4.83 13.63 9.23
C TYR A 27 -6.00 14.58 9.43
N LYS A 28 -6.73 14.92 8.36
CA LYS A 28 -7.87 15.83 8.42
C LYS A 28 -8.99 15.34 9.35
N VAL A 29 -9.21 14.04 9.41
CA VAL A 29 -10.23 13.41 10.29
C VAL A 29 -9.65 12.93 11.63
N LYS A 30 -8.45 13.38 12.00
CA LYS A 30 -7.74 13.02 13.25
C LYS A 30 -7.55 11.50 13.45
N LYS A 31 -7.42 10.73 12.36
CA LYS A 31 -7.17 9.27 12.38
C LYS A 31 -5.81 8.85 11.86
N LEU A 32 -4.91 9.79 11.56
CA LEU A 32 -3.58 9.52 10.99
C LEU A 32 -2.80 8.42 11.74
N ARG A 33 -2.71 8.47 13.07
CA ARG A 33 -1.96 7.46 13.84
C ARG A 33 -2.51 6.05 13.66
N LEU A 34 -3.83 5.90 13.75
CA LEU A 34 -4.50 4.62 13.56
C LEU A 34 -4.38 4.14 12.12
N TYR A 35 -4.49 5.06 11.16
CA TYR A 35 -4.29 4.76 9.74
C TYR A 35 -2.89 4.20 9.49
N LEU A 36 -1.86 4.90 9.96
CA LEU A 36 -0.47 4.46 9.83
C LEU A 36 -0.24 3.07 10.44
N LEU A 37 -0.78 2.81 11.64
CA LEU A 37 -0.66 1.49 12.27
C LEU A 37 -1.28 0.38 11.41
N ILE A 38 -2.48 0.62 10.86
CA ILE A 38 -3.16 -0.37 10.02
C ILE A 38 -2.40 -0.59 8.70
N MET A 39 -1.97 0.48 8.04
CA MET A 39 -1.29 0.38 6.74
C MET A 39 0.09 -0.25 6.88
N ILE A 40 0.89 0.15 7.87
CA ILE A 40 2.19 -0.47 8.16
C ILE A 40 2.01 -1.95 8.53
N GLY A 41 1.03 -2.26 9.40
CA GLY A 41 0.74 -3.64 9.79
C GLY A 41 0.33 -4.50 8.59
N LEU A 42 -0.52 -3.98 7.70
CA LEU A 42 -0.91 -4.66 6.47
C LEU A 42 0.30 -4.89 5.54
N SER A 43 1.12 -3.87 5.32
CA SER A 43 2.31 -3.98 4.46
C SER A 43 3.30 -5.00 4.99
N LEU A 44 3.55 -5.02 6.31
CA LEU A 44 4.42 -6.03 6.93
C LEU A 44 3.83 -7.44 6.81
N ALA A 45 2.53 -7.60 7.06
CA ALA A 45 1.86 -8.90 6.94
C ALA A 45 1.91 -9.45 5.51
N LEU A 46 1.58 -8.61 4.52
CA LEU A 46 1.65 -9.01 3.11
C LEU A 46 3.11 -9.27 2.67
N GLY A 47 4.06 -8.45 3.13
CA GLY A 47 5.49 -8.68 2.86
C GLY A 47 5.98 -10.03 3.40
N ALA A 48 5.59 -10.38 4.63
CA ALA A 48 5.93 -11.69 5.22
C ALA A 48 5.30 -12.85 4.43
N ILE A 49 4.04 -12.74 4.03
CA ILE A 49 3.36 -13.75 3.20
C ILE A 49 4.10 -13.91 1.86
N GLY A 50 4.45 -12.80 1.20
CA GLY A 50 5.23 -12.82 -0.03
C GLY A 50 6.57 -13.53 0.12
N GLY A 51 7.31 -13.24 1.19
CA GLY A 51 8.60 -13.87 1.48
C GLY A 51 8.51 -15.36 1.86
N ILE A 52 7.37 -15.82 2.40
CA ILE A 52 7.14 -17.26 2.66
C ILE A 52 6.84 -18.00 1.35
N ILE A 53 6.05 -17.39 0.44
CA ILE A 53 5.65 -18.01 -0.82
C ILE A 53 6.79 -17.96 -1.86
N ASN A 54 7.55 -16.87 -1.89
CA ASN A 54 8.67 -16.65 -2.80
C ASN A 54 9.90 -16.22 -1.98
N PRO A 55 10.57 -17.19 -1.32
CA PRO A 55 11.73 -16.90 -0.49
C PRO A 55 12.88 -16.32 -1.31
N PRO A 56 13.69 -15.42 -0.71
CA PRO A 56 14.88 -14.92 -1.38
C PRO A 56 15.86 -16.08 -1.64
N PRO A 57 16.70 -15.99 -2.69
CA PRO A 57 17.72 -16.99 -2.94
C PRO A 57 18.72 -17.09 -1.79
N GLU A 58 19.14 -18.31 -1.48
CA GLU A 58 20.08 -18.60 -0.38
C GLU A 58 21.52 -18.12 -0.68
N SER A 59 21.87 -17.96 -1.97
CA SER A 59 23.18 -17.48 -2.41
C SER A 59 23.09 -16.08 -3.02
N ASN A 60 24.13 -15.27 -2.77
CA ASN A 60 24.31 -13.95 -3.39
C ASN A 60 24.96 -14.08 -4.79
N ASP A 61 24.66 -15.14 -5.53
CA ASP A 61 25.27 -15.38 -6.82
C ASP A 61 24.73 -14.41 -7.86
N SER A 62 25.60 -13.50 -8.32
CA SER A 62 25.25 -12.54 -9.37
C SER A 62 24.82 -13.19 -10.70
N GLU A 63 25.15 -14.47 -10.90
CA GLU A 63 24.70 -15.26 -12.05
C GLU A 63 23.17 -15.49 -12.06
N LEU A 64 22.51 -15.46 -10.89
CA LEU A 64 21.06 -15.60 -10.79
C LEU A 64 20.30 -14.48 -11.51
N TYR A 65 20.98 -13.36 -11.75
CA TYR A 65 20.44 -12.18 -12.42
C TYR A 65 20.95 -12.04 -13.86
N ARG A 66 21.51 -13.10 -14.44
CA ARG A 66 21.90 -13.12 -15.85
C ARG A 66 20.92 -13.93 -16.72
N ASP A 67 20.84 -13.54 -17.99
CA ASP A 67 20.17 -14.32 -19.04
C ASP A 67 21.11 -15.40 -19.62
N ASP A 68 20.59 -16.21 -20.54
CA ASP A 68 21.34 -17.30 -21.20
C ASP A 68 22.55 -16.80 -22.03
N PHE A 69 22.61 -15.49 -22.30
CA PHE A 69 23.68 -14.83 -23.04
C PHE A 69 24.67 -14.10 -22.12
N GLY A 70 24.46 -14.16 -20.80
CA GLY A 70 25.30 -13.54 -19.78
C GLY A 70 25.04 -12.05 -19.56
N ASN A 71 23.98 -11.47 -20.15
CA ASN A 71 23.56 -10.09 -19.88
C ASN A 71 22.75 -10.02 -18.58
N ILE A 72 22.64 -8.82 -18.01
CA ILE A 72 21.81 -8.59 -16.82
C ILE A 72 20.33 -8.71 -17.19
N ASP A 73 19.63 -9.64 -16.54
CA ASP A 73 18.18 -9.75 -16.58
C ASP A 73 17.55 -8.80 -15.56
N TRP A 74 17.17 -7.61 -16.05
CA TRP A 74 16.56 -6.58 -15.23
C TRP A 74 15.23 -7.00 -14.59
N ASN A 75 14.49 -7.95 -15.18
CA ASN A 75 13.25 -8.42 -14.56
C ASN A 75 13.55 -9.18 -13.28
N LYS A 76 14.59 -10.03 -13.29
CA LYS A 76 15.05 -10.72 -12.08
C LYS A 76 15.63 -9.76 -11.05
N VAL A 77 16.33 -8.70 -11.49
CA VAL A 77 16.87 -7.69 -10.57
C VAL A 77 15.77 -6.97 -9.80
N TRP A 78 14.70 -6.54 -10.48
CA TRP A 78 13.62 -5.77 -9.86
C TRP A 78 12.60 -6.63 -9.12
N PHE A 79 12.30 -7.81 -9.65
CA PHE A 79 11.18 -8.64 -9.19
C PHE A 79 11.63 -9.99 -8.62
N GLY A 80 12.94 -10.23 -8.52
CA GLY A 80 13.50 -11.49 -8.04
C GLY A 80 13.38 -12.62 -9.06
N GLN A 81 13.76 -13.83 -8.64
CA GLN A 81 13.85 -15.00 -9.53
C GLN A 81 12.52 -15.43 -10.15
N ASN A 82 11.39 -15.07 -9.52
CA ASN A 82 10.05 -15.34 -10.02
C ASN A 82 9.33 -14.01 -10.33
N PRO A 83 9.68 -13.36 -11.46
CA PRO A 83 9.16 -12.03 -11.78
C PRO A 83 7.64 -12.05 -11.99
N GLU A 84 7.08 -13.11 -12.58
CA GLU A 84 5.64 -13.25 -12.81
C GLU A 84 4.85 -13.27 -11.50
N PHE A 85 5.31 -14.07 -10.53
CA PHE A 85 4.72 -14.09 -9.19
C PHE A 85 4.82 -12.72 -8.52
N SER A 86 6.02 -12.12 -8.52
CA SER A 86 6.26 -10.84 -7.84
C SER A 86 5.44 -9.70 -8.41
N ILE A 87 5.30 -9.62 -9.74
CA ILE A 87 4.45 -8.62 -10.41
C ILE A 87 2.98 -8.85 -10.03
N SER A 88 2.51 -10.10 -10.10
CA SER A 88 1.13 -10.44 -9.75
C SER A 88 0.82 -10.12 -8.29
N PHE A 89 1.74 -10.45 -7.39
CA PHE A 89 1.64 -10.18 -5.96
C PHE A 89 1.65 -8.67 -5.67
N MET A 90 2.48 -7.90 -6.38
CA MET A 90 2.51 -6.45 -6.27
C MET A 90 1.16 -5.83 -6.66
N ILE A 91 0.58 -6.23 -7.80
CA ILE A 91 -0.74 -5.75 -8.24
C ILE A 91 -1.81 -6.08 -7.19
N LEU A 92 -1.81 -7.31 -6.67
CA LEU A 92 -2.75 -7.74 -5.63
C LEU A 92 -2.57 -6.91 -4.34
N ASN A 93 -1.32 -6.67 -3.93
CA ASN A 93 -0.99 -5.87 -2.75
C ASN A 93 -1.53 -4.44 -2.87
N ILE A 94 -1.33 -3.81 -4.04
CA ILE A 94 -1.84 -2.46 -4.34
C ILE A 94 -3.38 -2.46 -4.28
N ALA A 95 -4.04 -3.45 -4.89
CA ALA A 95 -5.50 -3.53 -4.91
C ALA A 95 -6.10 -3.67 -3.49
N ILE A 96 -5.54 -4.56 -2.66
CA ILE A 96 -5.97 -4.75 -1.27
C ILE A 96 -5.76 -3.47 -0.46
N THR A 97 -4.59 -2.85 -0.60
CA THR A 97 -4.21 -1.63 0.12
C THR A 97 -5.13 -0.47 -0.23
N LEU A 98 -5.43 -0.27 -1.51
CA LEU A 98 -6.36 0.77 -1.98
C LEU A 98 -7.78 0.50 -1.50
N ALA A 99 -8.28 -0.73 -1.60
CA ALA A 99 -9.62 -1.08 -1.14
C ALA A 99 -9.79 -0.81 0.36
N LEU A 100 -8.80 -1.18 1.16
CA LEU A 100 -8.81 -0.93 2.60
C LEU A 100 -8.71 0.57 2.92
N ALA A 101 -7.81 1.30 2.25
CA ALA A 101 -7.65 2.73 2.44
C ALA A 101 -8.97 3.47 2.16
N ILE A 102 -9.61 3.19 1.02
CA ILE A 102 -10.89 3.79 0.64
C ILE A 102 -11.96 3.46 1.69
N PHE A 103 -12.06 2.21 2.13
CA PHE A 103 -13.02 1.80 3.14
C PHE A 103 -12.83 2.57 4.45
N LEU A 104 -11.61 2.62 4.99
CA LEU A 104 -11.29 3.29 6.24
C LEU A 104 -11.54 4.79 6.17
N ILE A 105 -11.04 5.44 5.11
CA ILE A 105 -11.18 6.89 4.91
C ILE A 105 -12.65 7.27 4.76
N ARG A 106 -13.45 6.53 3.98
CA ARG A 106 -14.90 6.79 3.85
C ARG A 106 -15.62 6.60 5.18
N LYS A 107 -15.32 5.52 5.89
CA LYS A 107 -15.93 5.22 7.20
C LYS A 107 -15.63 6.31 8.22
N TRP A 108 -14.37 6.75 8.32
CA TRP A 108 -13.97 7.78 9.28
C TRP A 108 -14.46 9.17 8.88
N SER A 109 -14.45 9.50 7.59
CA SER A 109 -15.01 10.76 7.08
C SER A 109 -16.49 10.90 7.37
N LYS A 110 -17.27 9.82 7.20
CA LYS A 110 -18.70 9.82 7.53
C LYS A 110 -18.92 10.13 9.01
N LYS A 111 -18.21 9.40 9.90
CA LYS A 111 -18.27 9.64 11.34
C LYS A 111 -17.83 11.06 11.73
N TRP A 112 -16.80 11.58 11.07
CA TRP A 112 -16.32 12.95 11.31
C TRP A 112 -17.39 13.99 10.96
N ASN A 113 -18.06 13.83 9.81
CA ASN A 113 -19.15 14.71 9.42
C ASN A 113 -20.34 14.63 10.38
N GLU A 114 -20.69 13.43 10.83
CA GLU A 114 -21.74 13.22 11.84
C GLU A 114 -21.39 13.89 13.18
N GLN A 115 -20.11 13.88 13.58
CA GLN A 115 -19.64 14.53 14.82
C GLN A 115 -19.62 16.06 14.75
N ILE A 116 -19.54 16.65 13.56
CA ILE A 116 -19.57 18.11 13.37
C ILE A 116 -21.02 18.61 13.23
N ALA A 117 -21.90 17.77 12.68
CA ALA A 117 -23.30 18.13 12.46
C ALA A 117 -24.15 18.08 13.74
N ASN A 118 -23.69 17.38 14.79
CA ASN A 118 -24.27 17.37 16.13
C ASN A 118 -23.51 18.33 17.05
#